data_AF-A0A0M2UBE8-F1
#
_entry.id   AF-A0A0M2UBE8-F1
#
_cell.length_a   1.000
_cell.length_b   1.000
_cell.length_c   1.000
_cell.angle_alpha   90.00
_cell.angle_beta   90.00
_cell.angle_gamma   90.00
#
_symmetry.space_group_name_H-M   'P 1'
#
loop_
_entity.id
_entity.type
_entity.pdbx_description
1 polymer ?
#
loop_
_entity_poly.entity_id
_entity_poly.type
_entity_poly.pdbx_seq_one_letter_code
_entity_poly.pdbx_strand_id
1 'polypeptide(L)'
;MERVYLYDTTLRDGTQGEGISLSVEDKLKIAAKLDYLGVDYIEGGWPGSNPKDLEFFRRARTLPLCHARLTAFGSTRRPGCAVHLDPNVRALVQAGTRVVALFGKTWDLHVTEALGTTLAENLAMIRETVKFLKDHGLEVIYDAEHFFDGYRHNPGYAMDTLMAAREGGADWLVLCDTNGGSLPQQVDHLVTEVAGQVGGPLGIHAHNDGELAVANTLAAVAAGVRQVQGTVNGWGERCGNANLCSIVPNLELKMGMQALPQGHVVRLTEVSRYINEIANVVQHGNQPFVGASAFAHKGGIHVSAVLKNAATYEHVSPEAVGNRRRVLVSELAGAGSLRYKAAEMNIDIASEESRNLVEEVKRLEHQGYQFEGAEASLELLMRKARGEYAPGFHLESFKVLVEKRAGEHTVSEAMLKVRVGDAVVHTAADGNGPVNALDNALRKALEQFYPVIRRMHLTDYKVRVLDEKDGTEAKVRVLIESRDPESAWSTVGVSQNIIEASWEALIDSMDYALLKEGRTQDQPPVPTKVLSK
;
A
#
# COMPACT_ATOMS: atom_id res chain seq x y z
N MET A 1 3.01 14.14 26.72
CA MET A 1 1.90 13.90 25.79
C MET A 1 1.01 12.84 26.39
N GLU A 2 -0.31 12.95 26.21
CA GLU A 2 -1.20 11.85 26.57
C GLU A 2 -0.95 10.66 25.64
N ARG A 3 -1.05 9.44 26.18
CA ARG A 3 -0.76 8.20 25.44
C ARG A 3 -2.04 7.56 24.93
N VAL A 4 -2.02 7.11 23.68
CA VAL A 4 -3.03 6.25 23.07
C VAL A 4 -2.36 4.92 22.73
N TYR A 5 -2.96 3.81 23.13
CA TYR A 5 -2.46 2.47 22.85
C TYR A 5 -3.01 1.96 21.52
N LEU A 6 -2.15 1.46 20.64
CA LEU A 6 -2.54 0.91 19.34
C LEU A 6 -2.70 -0.60 19.42
N TYR A 7 -3.84 -1.09 18.95
CA TYR A 7 -4.16 -2.50 18.84
C TYR A 7 -4.39 -2.83 17.36
N ASP A 8 -3.41 -3.48 16.74
CA ASP A 8 -3.48 -3.85 15.33
C ASP A 8 -4.23 -5.18 15.14
N THR A 9 -5.24 -5.17 14.27
CA THR A 9 -6.05 -6.34 13.91
C THR A 9 -5.78 -6.85 12.49
N THR A 10 -4.69 -6.41 11.85
CA THR A 10 -4.40 -6.70 10.43
C THR A 10 -4.32 -8.21 10.15
N LEU A 11 -3.76 -9.00 11.08
CA LEU A 11 -3.57 -10.44 10.92
C LEU A 11 -4.83 -11.29 11.15
N ARG A 12 -5.90 -10.72 11.69
CA ARG A 12 -7.18 -11.42 11.93
C ARG A 12 -8.29 -10.73 11.17
N ASP A 13 -8.72 -9.58 11.67
CA ASP A 13 -9.84 -8.83 11.12
C ASP A 13 -9.52 -8.31 9.71
N GLY A 14 -8.29 -7.81 9.51
CA GLY A 14 -7.81 -7.42 8.19
C GLY A 14 -7.88 -8.54 7.15
N THR A 15 -7.62 -9.79 7.56
CA THR A 15 -7.68 -10.95 6.65
C THR A 15 -9.09 -11.41 6.29
N GLN A 16 -10.13 -10.80 6.87
CA GLN A 16 -11.52 -11.04 6.47
C GLN A 16 -11.93 -10.20 5.25
N GLY A 17 -11.10 -9.24 4.82
CA GLY A 17 -11.32 -8.50 3.59
C GLY A 17 -11.20 -9.38 2.35
N GLU A 18 -12.04 -9.11 1.35
CA GLU A 18 -12.04 -9.85 0.10
C GLU A 18 -10.68 -9.75 -0.62
N GLY A 19 -10.16 -10.89 -1.09
CA GLY A 19 -8.87 -10.96 -1.79
C GLY A 19 -7.64 -10.97 -0.90
N ILE A 20 -7.78 -10.88 0.43
CA ILE A 20 -6.66 -10.95 1.36
C ILE A 20 -6.48 -12.39 1.85
N SER A 21 -5.31 -12.98 1.57
CA SER A 21 -4.98 -14.33 2.05
C SER A 21 -3.52 -14.41 2.47
N LEU A 22 -3.29 -14.68 3.75
CA LEU A 22 -1.96 -14.79 4.33
C LEU A 22 -1.64 -16.25 4.68
N SER A 23 -0.44 -16.70 4.32
CA SER A 23 0.16 -17.91 4.89
C SER A 23 0.64 -17.65 6.33
N VAL A 24 1.00 -18.71 7.06
CA VAL A 24 1.62 -18.55 8.39
C VAL A 24 2.93 -17.76 8.29
N GLU A 25 3.70 -17.96 7.22
CA GLU A 25 4.96 -17.25 7.01
C GLU A 25 4.72 -15.73 6.81
N ASP A 26 3.70 -15.37 6.03
CA ASP A 26 3.31 -13.98 5.82
C ASP A 26 2.87 -13.33 7.12
N LYS A 27 2.07 -14.05 7.94
CA LYS A 27 1.67 -13.58 9.27
C LYS A 27 2.88 -13.30 10.17
N LEU A 28 3.88 -14.18 10.20
CA LEU A 28 5.09 -13.99 11.02
C LEU A 28 5.91 -12.78 10.54
N LYS A 29 6.07 -12.62 9.22
CA LYS A 29 6.75 -11.46 8.61
C LYS A 29 6.04 -10.15 8.94
N ILE A 30 4.71 -10.12 8.83
CA ILE A 30 3.90 -8.94 9.12
C ILE A 30 3.93 -8.64 10.64
N ALA A 31 3.81 -9.66 11.51
CA ALA A 31 3.91 -9.47 12.96
C ALA A 31 5.23 -8.81 13.38
N ALA A 32 6.37 -9.27 12.82
CA ALA A 32 7.66 -8.63 13.05
C ALA A 32 7.71 -7.19 12.51
N LYS A 33 7.05 -6.91 11.38
CA LYS A 33 7.00 -5.55 10.80
C LYS A 33 6.13 -4.60 11.63
N LEU A 34 5.04 -5.09 12.21
CA LEU A 34 4.18 -4.35 13.13
C LEU A 34 4.92 -4.02 14.45
N ASP A 35 5.70 -4.95 14.99
CA ASP A 35 6.58 -4.69 16.14
C ASP A 35 7.66 -3.66 15.82
N TYR A 36 8.24 -3.72 14.62
CA TYR A 36 9.16 -2.70 14.11
C TYR A 36 8.51 -1.30 14.02
N LEU A 37 7.23 -1.21 13.63
CA LEU A 37 6.48 0.04 13.69
C LEU A 37 6.31 0.50 15.15
N GLY A 38 6.05 -0.44 16.07
CA GLY A 38 5.90 -0.19 17.49
C GLY A 38 4.44 -0.10 17.95
N VAL A 39 3.53 -0.86 17.33
CA VAL A 39 2.15 -1.00 17.84
C VAL A 39 2.15 -1.74 19.18
N ASP A 40 1.29 -1.36 20.12
CA ASP A 40 1.31 -1.95 21.47
C ASP A 40 0.78 -3.40 21.50
N TYR A 41 -0.21 -3.71 20.67
CA TYR A 41 -0.82 -5.03 20.57
C TYR A 41 -0.92 -5.48 19.11
N ILE A 42 -0.72 -6.79 18.88
CA ILE A 42 -0.92 -7.44 17.58
C ILE A 42 -1.89 -8.60 17.78
N GLU A 43 -3.06 -8.52 17.17
CA GLU A 43 -4.04 -9.61 17.18
C GLU A 43 -3.66 -10.69 16.18
N GLY A 44 -3.19 -11.83 16.68
CA GLY A 44 -2.60 -12.89 15.85
C GLY A 44 -3.58 -13.76 15.08
N GLY A 45 -4.85 -13.81 15.52
CA GLY A 45 -5.86 -14.72 14.99
C GLY A 45 -6.72 -15.38 16.07
N TRP A 46 -7.56 -16.33 15.64
CA TRP A 46 -8.50 -17.06 16.48
C TRP A 46 -8.10 -18.54 16.59
N PRO A 47 -7.31 -18.93 17.62
CA PRO A 47 -6.72 -20.26 17.72
C PRO A 47 -7.75 -21.40 17.84
N GLY A 48 -8.92 -21.12 18.44
CA GLY A 48 -10.02 -22.09 18.57
C GLY A 48 -10.81 -22.33 17.28
N SER A 49 -10.64 -21.50 16.25
CA SER A 49 -11.43 -21.52 15.02
C SER A 49 -10.61 -21.94 13.79
N ASN A 50 -9.35 -21.51 13.70
CA ASN A 50 -8.51 -21.70 12.52
C ASN A 50 -7.20 -22.45 12.83
N PRO A 51 -6.95 -23.63 12.23
CA PRO A 51 -5.68 -24.35 12.39
C PRO A 51 -4.45 -23.53 12.00
N LYS A 52 -4.58 -22.62 11.03
CA LYS A 52 -3.51 -21.69 10.62
C LYS A 52 -3.10 -20.76 11.76
N ASP A 53 -4.07 -20.29 12.53
CA ASP A 53 -3.83 -19.36 13.63
C ASP A 53 -3.19 -20.09 14.82
N LEU A 54 -3.61 -21.32 15.09
CA LEU A 54 -2.96 -22.18 16.08
C LEU A 54 -1.47 -22.40 15.76
N GLU A 55 -1.17 -22.72 14.51
CA GLU A 55 0.22 -22.89 14.04
C GLU A 55 1.00 -21.57 14.08
N PHE A 56 0.37 -20.44 13.74
CA PHE A 56 0.96 -19.11 13.89
C PHE A 56 1.35 -18.84 15.35
N PHE A 57 0.45 -19.01 16.32
CA PHE A 57 0.78 -18.79 17.74
C PHE A 57 1.90 -19.71 18.23
N ARG A 58 1.92 -20.98 17.78
CA ARG A 58 3.01 -21.91 18.12
C ARG A 58 4.37 -21.40 17.64
N ARG A 59 4.46 -20.93 16.38
CA ARG A 59 5.69 -20.41 15.79
C ARG A 59 6.07 -19.02 16.32
N ALA A 60 5.08 -18.16 16.54
CA ALA A 60 5.26 -16.79 16.99
C ALA A 60 5.91 -16.68 18.38
N ARG A 61 5.86 -17.72 19.21
CA ARG A 61 6.61 -17.80 20.49
C ARG A 61 8.12 -17.59 20.34
N THR A 62 8.66 -17.85 19.16
CA THR A 62 10.08 -17.68 18.85
C THR A 62 10.40 -16.35 18.16
N LEU A 63 9.38 -15.52 17.87
CA LEU A 63 9.61 -14.20 17.29
C LEU A 63 10.22 -13.26 18.34
N PRO A 64 11.27 -12.50 17.99
CA PRO A 64 11.90 -11.54 18.88
C PRO A 64 11.12 -10.23 18.92
N LEU A 65 9.85 -10.27 19.35
CA LEU A 65 9.04 -9.06 19.53
C LEU A 65 9.61 -8.23 20.68
N CYS A 66 9.98 -6.99 20.40
CA CYS A 66 10.66 -6.10 21.33
C CYS A 66 9.70 -5.15 22.07
N HIS A 67 8.54 -4.88 21.48
CA HIS A 67 7.58 -3.90 21.98
C HIS A 67 6.16 -4.46 22.03
N ALA A 68 5.68 -5.01 20.92
CA ALA A 68 4.32 -5.45 20.75
C ALA A 68 3.98 -6.69 21.58
N ARG A 69 2.77 -6.71 22.11
CA ARG A 69 2.21 -7.86 22.82
C ARG A 69 1.31 -8.63 21.88
N LEU A 70 1.68 -9.87 21.62
CA LEU A 70 0.85 -10.76 20.81
C LEU A 70 -0.43 -11.11 21.58
N THR A 71 -1.57 -10.95 20.92
CA THR A 71 -2.91 -11.15 21.48
C THR A 71 -3.66 -12.25 20.73
N ALA A 72 -4.28 -13.17 21.47
CA ALA A 72 -5.20 -14.15 20.90
C ALA A 72 -6.64 -13.61 20.93
N PHE A 73 -7.39 -13.81 19.86
CA PHE A 73 -8.79 -13.38 19.76
C PHE A 73 -9.74 -14.57 19.90
N GLY A 74 -10.90 -14.35 20.53
CA GLY A 74 -11.95 -15.35 20.62
C GLY A 74 -13.30 -14.79 21.03
N SER A 75 -14.22 -15.69 21.35
CA SER A 75 -15.57 -15.35 21.82
C SER A 75 -15.74 -15.73 23.29
N THR A 76 -16.77 -15.20 23.93
CA THR A 76 -17.26 -15.74 25.20
C THR A 76 -17.61 -17.23 25.09
N ARG A 77 -17.68 -17.92 26.24
CA ARG A 77 -18.12 -19.32 26.32
C ARG A 77 -19.49 -19.52 25.65
N ARG A 78 -19.78 -20.72 25.15
CA ARG A 78 -21.09 -21.03 24.58
C ARG A 78 -22.22 -21.00 25.64
N PRO A 79 -23.46 -20.66 25.24
CA PRO A 79 -24.61 -20.70 26.13
C PRO A 79 -24.79 -22.07 26.79
N GLY A 80 -25.07 -22.11 28.09
CA GLY A 80 -25.28 -23.34 28.85
C GLY A 80 -24.04 -24.23 29.04
N CYS A 81 -22.87 -23.81 28.56
CA CYS A 81 -21.61 -24.51 28.76
C CYS A 81 -20.83 -23.88 29.91
N ALA A 82 -20.27 -24.70 30.81
CA ALA A 82 -19.37 -24.19 31.85
C ALA A 82 -18.05 -23.69 31.22
N VAL A 83 -17.58 -22.51 31.63
CA VAL A 83 -16.43 -21.82 31.02
C VAL A 83 -15.18 -22.68 30.85
N HIS A 84 -14.85 -23.51 31.85
CA HIS A 84 -13.66 -24.36 31.86
C HIS A 84 -13.77 -25.59 30.93
N LEU A 85 -14.98 -25.91 30.47
CA LEU A 85 -15.24 -26.99 29.51
C LEU A 85 -15.31 -26.48 28.08
N ASP A 86 -15.43 -25.16 27.88
CA ASP A 86 -15.56 -24.59 26.54
C ASP A 86 -14.23 -24.72 25.77
N PRO A 87 -14.21 -25.43 24.63
CA PRO A 87 -12.98 -25.66 23.87
C PRO A 87 -12.41 -24.38 23.27
N ASN A 88 -13.25 -23.39 22.94
CA ASN A 88 -12.79 -22.10 22.43
C ASN A 88 -12.04 -21.35 23.51
N VAL A 89 -12.62 -21.24 24.71
CA VAL A 89 -11.98 -20.55 25.85
C VAL A 89 -10.68 -21.24 26.26
N ARG A 90 -10.65 -22.58 26.26
CA ARG A 90 -9.42 -23.34 26.53
C ARG A 90 -8.33 -23.09 25.49
N ALA A 91 -8.69 -22.98 24.21
CA ALA A 91 -7.74 -22.68 23.13
C ALA A 91 -7.06 -21.31 23.32
N LEU A 92 -7.77 -20.32 23.88
CA LEU A 92 -7.20 -19.01 24.19
C LEU A 92 -6.10 -19.08 25.25
N VAL A 93 -6.32 -19.85 26.32
CA VAL A 93 -5.26 -20.10 27.34
C VAL A 93 -4.09 -20.88 26.73
N GLN A 94 -4.38 -21.88 25.89
CA GLN A 94 -3.37 -22.72 25.25
C GLN A 94 -2.51 -21.98 24.21
N ALA A 95 -3.02 -20.88 23.64
CA ALA A 95 -2.25 -20.03 22.73
C ALA A 95 -0.94 -19.56 23.37
N GLY A 96 -0.95 -19.34 24.70
CA GLY A 96 0.24 -18.96 25.46
C GLY A 96 0.65 -17.50 25.25
N THR A 97 -0.31 -16.64 24.87
CA THR A 97 -0.14 -15.19 24.82
C THR A 97 -0.28 -14.59 26.22
N ARG A 98 0.20 -13.35 26.41
CA ARG A 98 -0.02 -12.59 27.66
C ARG A 98 -1.34 -11.81 27.67
N VAL A 99 -1.94 -11.66 26.51
CA VAL A 99 -3.15 -10.87 26.27
C VAL A 99 -4.14 -11.73 25.50
N VAL A 100 -5.42 -11.60 25.84
CA VAL A 100 -6.53 -12.17 25.09
C VAL A 100 -7.58 -11.08 24.86
N ALA A 101 -8.03 -10.96 23.63
CA ALA A 101 -9.21 -10.17 23.27
C ALA A 101 -10.41 -11.10 23.08
N LEU A 102 -11.56 -10.67 23.58
CA LEU A 102 -12.81 -11.41 23.50
C LEU A 102 -13.92 -10.49 23.02
N PHE A 103 -14.71 -10.93 22.05
CA PHE A 103 -15.97 -10.27 21.77
C PHE A 103 -17.14 -10.88 22.55
N GLY A 104 -18.09 -10.03 22.94
CA GLY A 104 -19.39 -10.41 23.45
C GLY A 104 -20.52 -9.64 22.76
N LYS A 105 -21.69 -10.25 22.61
CA LYS A 105 -22.86 -9.59 22.01
C LYS A 105 -23.41 -8.54 22.97
N THR A 106 -23.48 -7.29 22.52
CA THR A 106 -23.96 -6.16 23.34
C THR A 106 -25.27 -5.55 22.87
N TRP A 107 -25.81 -6.07 21.77
CA TRP A 107 -27.15 -5.75 21.30
C TRP A 107 -28.10 -6.93 21.59
N ASP A 108 -29.19 -6.67 22.32
CA ASP A 108 -30.22 -7.65 22.67
C ASP A 108 -30.73 -8.46 21.46
N LEU A 109 -30.88 -7.82 20.29
CA LEU A 109 -31.18 -8.47 19.02
C LEU A 109 -30.26 -9.66 18.72
N HIS A 110 -28.94 -9.49 18.85
CA HIS A 110 -27.99 -10.56 18.57
C HIS A 110 -28.00 -11.66 19.63
N VAL A 111 -28.39 -11.33 20.85
CA VAL A 111 -28.48 -12.31 21.93
C VAL A 111 -29.68 -13.24 21.70
N THR A 112 -30.84 -12.68 21.34
CA THR A 112 -32.05 -13.47 21.11
C THR A 112 -32.05 -14.16 19.75
N GLU A 113 -31.68 -13.45 18.68
CA GLU A 113 -31.83 -13.96 17.31
C GLU A 113 -30.61 -14.73 16.81
N ALA A 114 -29.39 -14.31 17.18
CA ALA A 114 -28.16 -14.95 16.67
C ALA A 114 -27.59 -16.00 17.63
N LEU A 115 -27.51 -15.69 18.94
CA LEU A 115 -27.04 -16.64 19.94
C LEU A 115 -28.14 -17.61 20.42
N GLY A 116 -29.41 -17.22 20.31
CA GLY A 116 -30.54 -18.05 20.75
C GLY A 116 -30.56 -18.27 22.27
N THR A 117 -30.15 -17.28 23.06
CA THR A 117 -30.10 -17.36 24.53
C THR A 117 -30.76 -16.16 25.21
N THR A 118 -30.79 -16.16 26.55
CA THR A 118 -31.34 -15.06 27.34
C THR A 118 -30.31 -13.97 27.61
N LEU A 119 -30.78 -12.74 27.82
CA LEU A 119 -29.95 -11.60 28.21
C LEU A 119 -29.12 -11.90 29.47
N ALA A 120 -29.75 -12.52 30.49
CA ALA A 120 -29.08 -12.90 31.73
C ALA A 120 -27.96 -13.93 31.51
N GLU A 121 -28.19 -14.92 30.64
CA GLU A 121 -27.15 -15.90 30.30
C GLU A 121 -26.00 -15.25 29.53
N ASN A 122 -26.26 -14.30 28.63
CA ASN A 122 -25.19 -13.58 27.93
C ASN A 122 -24.32 -12.76 28.89
N LEU A 123 -24.92 -12.06 29.86
CA LEU A 123 -24.17 -11.35 30.92
C LEU A 123 -23.31 -12.33 31.74
N ALA A 124 -23.84 -13.50 32.07
CA ALA A 124 -23.08 -14.54 32.76
C ALA A 124 -21.92 -15.07 31.89
N MET A 125 -22.16 -15.34 30.60
CA MET A 125 -21.14 -15.76 29.64
C MET A 125 -19.98 -14.75 29.57
N ILE A 126 -20.28 -13.45 29.48
CA ILE A 126 -19.27 -12.38 29.46
C ILE A 126 -18.45 -12.40 30.75
N ARG A 127 -19.11 -12.26 31.91
CA ARG A 127 -18.44 -12.15 33.21
C ARG A 127 -17.60 -13.38 33.54
N GLU A 128 -18.15 -14.58 33.32
CA GLU A 128 -17.46 -15.83 33.63
C GLU A 128 -16.28 -16.09 32.71
N THR A 129 -16.38 -15.75 31.42
CA THR A 129 -15.27 -15.92 30.47
C THR A 129 -14.13 -14.97 30.80
N VAL A 130 -14.43 -13.68 31.02
CA VAL A 130 -13.42 -12.69 31.42
C VAL A 130 -12.76 -13.12 32.72
N LYS A 131 -13.54 -13.45 33.74
CA LYS A 131 -13.01 -13.91 35.04
C LYS A 131 -12.11 -15.13 34.90
N PHE A 132 -12.51 -16.12 34.11
CA PHE A 132 -11.71 -17.33 33.91
C PHE A 132 -10.34 -17.00 33.31
N LEU A 133 -10.27 -16.12 32.31
CA LEU A 133 -8.99 -15.70 31.71
C LEU A 133 -8.15 -14.87 32.68
N LYS A 134 -8.76 -13.96 33.45
CA LYS A 134 -8.08 -13.19 34.50
C LYS A 134 -7.50 -14.09 35.60
N ASP A 135 -8.23 -15.12 36.01
CA ASP A 135 -7.77 -16.11 36.99
C ASP A 135 -6.56 -16.93 36.47
N HIS A 136 -6.34 -16.96 35.15
CA HIS A 136 -5.13 -17.52 34.50
C HIS A 136 -3.99 -16.49 34.35
N GLY A 137 -4.13 -15.30 34.92
CA GLY A 137 -3.09 -14.25 34.91
C GLY A 137 -2.97 -13.50 33.59
N LEU A 138 -3.98 -13.55 32.73
CA LEU A 138 -3.99 -12.88 31.43
C LEU A 138 -4.46 -11.42 31.56
N GLU A 139 -3.97 -10.56 30.66
CA GLU A 139 -4.65 -9.31 30.35
C GLU A 139 -5.82 -9.60 29.41
N VAL A 140 -6.99 -9.04 29.69
CA VAL A 140 -8.23 -9.28 28.95
C VAL A 140 -8.78 -7.98 28.40
N ILE A 141 -8.94 -7.95 27.08
CA ILE A 141 -9.60 -6.89 26.33
C ILE A 141 -11.01 -7.40 25.97
N TYR A 142 -12.04 -6.66 26.35
CA TYR A 142 -13.43 -7.00 26.03
C TYR A 142 -13.95 -6.09 24.92
N ASP A 143 -14.22 -6.68 23.77
CA ASP A 143 -14.82 -6.03 22.61
C ASP A 143 -16.34 -6.13 22.69
N ALA A 144 -16.98 -5.00 22.96
CA ALA A 144 -18.43 -4.87 23.01
C ALA A 144 -18.99 -4.82 21.57
N GLU A 145 -19.20 -5.99 20.97
CA GLU A 145 -19.63 -6.12 19.59
C GLU A 145 -21.03 -5.53 19.38
N HIS A 146 -21.20 -4.72 18.33
CA HIS A 146 -22.40 -3.93 18.01
C HIS A 146 -22.81 -2.91 19.08
N PHE A 147 -21.87 -2.41 19.90
CA PHE A 147 -22.20 -1.54 21.03
C PHE A 147 -22.97 -0.28 20.64
N PHE A 148 -22.59 0.41 19.57
CA PHE A 148 -23.24 1.68 19.19
C PHE A 148 -24.70 1.50 18.74
N ASP A 149 -25.00 0.41 18.01
CA ASP A 149 -26.38 0.06 17.65
C ASP A 149 -27.16 -0.44 18.87
N GLY A 150 -26.55 -1.33 19.65
CA GLY A 150 -27.14 -1.88 20.87
C GLY A 150 -27.49 -0.82 21.90
N TYR A 151 -26.61 0.15 22.11
CA TYR A 151 -26.83 1.27 23.02
C TYR A 151 -27.96 2.18 22.55
N ARG A 152 -28.05 2.48 21.24
CA ARG A 152 -29.18 3.26 20.69
C ARG A 152 -30.52 2.56 20.88
N HIS A 153 -30.53 1.23 20.79
CA HIS A 153 -31.74 0.43 20.95
C HIS A 153 -32.12 0.22 22.43
N ASN A 154 -31.15 -0.16 23.26
CA ASN A 154 -31.33 -0.53 24.65
C ASN A 154 -30.09 -0.13 25.48
N PRO A 155 -29.98 1.15 25.91
CA PRO A 155 -28.82 1.66 26.62
C PRO A 155 -28.51 0.88 27.89
N GLY A 156 -29.55 0.54 28.66
CA GLY A 156 -29.40 -0.19 29.93
C GLY A 156 -28.73 -1.54 29.75
N TYR A 157 -29.20 -2.34 28.79
CA TYR A 157 -28.60 -3.64 28.52
C TYR A 157 -27.19 -3.55 27.95
N ALA A 158 -26.94 -2.61 27.03
CA ALA A 158 -25.59 -2.37 26.51
C ALA A 158 -24.61 -2.04 27.63
N MET A 159 -25.01 -1.19 28.59
CA MET A 159 -24.22 -0.88 29.78
C MET A 159 -24.02 -2.09 30.71
N ASP A 160 -25.06 -2.90 30.93
CA ASP A 160 -24.95 -4.14 31.71
C ASP A 160 -23.88 -5.08 31.14
N THR A 161 -23.73 -5.15 29.81
CA THR A 161 -22.67 -5.98 29.18
C THR A 161 -21.26 -5.48 29.50
N LEU A 162 -21.05 -4.17 29.53
CA LEU A 162 -19.78 -3.56 29.93
C LEU A 162 -19.49 -3.80 31.41
N MET A 163 -20.51 -3.66 32.26
CA MET A 163 -20.40 -3.92 33.69
C MET A 163 -20.10 -5.39 33.98
N ALA A 164 -20.73 -6.32 33.27
CA ALA A 164 -20.42 -7.75 33.38
C ALA A 164 -18.95 -8.06 33.04
N ALA A 165 -18.40 -7.44 32.00
CA ALA A 165 -16.99 -7.57 31.65
C ALA A 165 -16.08 -6.94 32.73
N ARG A 166 -16.45 -5.76 33.26
CA ARG A 166 -15.73 -5.10 34.35
C ARG A 166 -15.72 -5.93 35.63
N GLU A 167 -16.85 -6.51 36.02
CA GLU A 167 -16.98 -7.43 37.15
C GLU A 167 -16.12 -8.69 36.97
N GLY A 168 -15.98 -9.17 35.73
CA GLY A 168 -15.05 -10.25 35.38
C GLY A 168 -13.58 -9.85 35.49
N GLY A 169 -13.28 -8.54 35.55
CA GLY A 169 -11.93 -8.00 35.68
C GLY A 169 -11.27 -7.60 34.36
N ALA A 170 -12.04 -7.29 33.31
CA ALA A 170 -11.50 -6.83 32.03
C ALA A 170 -10.61 -5.58 32.21
N ASP A 171 -9.44 -5.60 31.57
CA ASP A 171 -8.47 -4.51 31.62
C ASP A 171 -8.84 -3.40 30.65
N TRP A 172 -9.46 -3.72 29.51
CA TRP A 172 -9.99 -2.76 28.55
C TRP A 172 -11.44 -3.11 28.20
N LEU A 173 -12.27 -2.07 28.07
CA LEU A 173 -13.62 -2.17 27.53
C LEU A 173 -13.65 -1.39 26.21
N VAL A 174 -13.85 -2.09 25.11
CA VAL A 174 -13.74 -1.53 23.77
C VAL A 174 -15.14 -1.41 23.18
N LEU A 175 -15.49 -0.19 22.77
CA LEU A 175 -16.79 0.07 22.16
C LEU A 175 -16.68 -0.19 20.65
N CYS A 176 -17.47 -1.11 20.11
CA CYS A 176 -17.37 -1.49 18.69
C CYS A 176 -18.49 -0.87 17.85
N ASP A 177 -18.12 -0.04 16.86
CA ASP A 177 -19.00 0.42 15.78
C ASP A 177 -19.00 -0.61 14.66
N THR A 178 -19.51 -1.81 14.97
CA THR A 178 -19.38 -3.02 14.13
C THR A 178 -19.99 -2.86 12.75
N ASN A 179 -21.13 -2.15 12.65
CA ASN A 179 -21.77 -1.85 11.37
C ASN A 179 -21.15 -0.65 10.66
N GLY A 180 -20.19 0.06 11.27
CA GLY A 180 -19.47 1.19 10.67
C GLY A 180 -20.33 2.39 10.29
N GLY A 181 -21.54 2.50 10.86
CA GLY A 181 -22.57 3.45 10.43
C GLY A 181 -22.72 4.68 11.33
N SER A 182 -21.93 4.78 12.40
CA SER A 182 -22.06 5.89 13.37
C SER A 182 -21.46 7.20 12.81
N LEU A 183 -22.02 8.35 13.22
CA LEU A 183 -21.46 9.67 12.91
C LEU A 183 -20.51 10.14 14.02
N PRO A 184 -19.47 10.96 13.74
CA PRO A 184 -18.48 11.36 14.74
C PRO A 184 -19.07 12.03 15.98
N GLN A 185 -20.10 12.87 15.82
CA GLN A 185 -20.78 13.54 16.94
C GLN A 185 -21.61 12.57 17.80
N GLN A 186 -22.15 11.51 17.19
CA GLN A 186 -22.84 10.45 17.93
C GLN A 186 -21.84 9.65 18.74
N VAL A 187 -20.66 9.37 18.16
CA VAL A 187 -19.57 8.68 18.84
C VAL A 187 -19.05 9.50 20.03
N ASP A 188 -18.76 10.78 19.83
CA ASP A 188 -18.29 11.68 20.89
C ASP A 188 -19.25 11.74 22.08
N HIS A 189 -20.55 11.94 21.82
CA HIS A 189 -21.57 12.01 22.86
C HIS A 189 -21.71 10.69 23.64
N LEU A 190 -21.82 9.56 22.92
CA LEU A 190 -22.01 8.26 23.53
C LEU A 190 -20.76 7.83 24.32
N VAL A 191 -19.57 8.05 23.79
CA VAL A 191 -18.31 7.75 24.51
C VAL A 191 -18.21 8.57 25.80
N THR A 192 -18.55 9.86 25.75
CA THR A 192 -18.55 10.74 26.93
C THR A 192 -19.52 10.23 28.01
N GLU A 193 -20.73 9.83 27.61
CA GLU A 193 -21.74 9.30 28.53
C GLU A 193 -21.29 7.97 29.17
N VAL A 194 -20.76 7.05 28.36
CA VAL A 194 -20.27 5.74 28.84
C VAL A 194 -19.07 5.89 29.76
N ALA A 195 -18.11 6.76 29.41
CA ALA A 195 -16.93 7.02 30.22
C ALA A 195 -17.28 7.52 31.63
N GLY A 196 -18.34 8.33 31.75
CA GLY A 196 -18.84 8.83 33.03
C GLY A 196 -19.46 7.76 33.94
N GLN A 197 -19.90 6.63 33.38
CA GLN A 197 -20.66 5.60 34.11
C GLN A 197 -19.85 4.33 34.41
N VAL A 198 -19.02 3.86 33.47
CA VAL A 198 -18.34 2.56 33.61
C VAL A 198 -17.02 2.68 34.38
N GLY A 199 -16.39 3.84 34.32
CA GLY A 199 -15.05 4.08 34.86
C GLY A 199 -13.97 3.19 34.22
N GLY A 200 -12.69 3.51 34.46
CA GLY A 200 -11.56 2.75 33.93
C GLY A 200 -11.27 2.98 32.43
N PRO A 201 -10.29 2.28 31.87
CA PRO A 201 -9.80 2.54 30.51
C PRO A 201 -10.77 1.99 29.44
N LEU A 202 -11.00 2.80 28.41
CA LEU A 202 -11.87 2.48 27.27
C LEU A 202 -11.07 2.40 25.97
N GLY A 203 -11.56 1.57 25.06
CA GLY A 203 -11.10 1.43 23.68
C GLY A 203 -12.19 1.73 22.65
N ILE A 204 -11.79 1.86 21.38
CA ILE A 204 -12.69 1.99 20.22
C ILE A 204 -12.25 1.02 19.11
N HIS A 205 -13.22 0.35 18.49
CA HIS A 205 -13.04 -0.42 17.26
C HIS A 205 -14.11 -0.02 16.25
N ALA A 206 -13.72 0.74 15.20
CA ALA A 206 -14.67 1.29 14.23
C ALA A 206 -14.50 0.64 12.86
N HIS A 207 -15.61 0.20 12.25
CA HIS A 207 -15.66 -0.22 10.85
C HIS A 207 -15.99 0.97 9.94
N ASN A 208 -15.74 0.82 8.64
CA ASN A 208 -15.73 1.93 7.68
C ASN A 208 -16.90 1.95 6.69
N ASP A 209 -18.01 1.27 6.99
CA ASP A 209 -19.19 1.21 6.11
C ASP A 209 -19.76 2.60 5.76
N GLY A 210 -19.66 3.58 6.66
CA GLY A 210 -20.02 4.98 6.44
C GLY A 210 -18.88 5.87 5.92
N GLU A 211 -17.69 5.33 5.62
CA GLU A 211 -16.45 6.08 5.32
C GLU A 211 -16.00 7.03 6.45
N LEU A 212 -16.39 6.70 7.69
CA LEU A 212 -16.17 7.54 8.87
C LEU A 212 -15.32 6.86 9.96
N ALA A 213 -14.75 5.67 9.72
CA ALA A 213 -14.04 4.91 10.77
C ALA A 213 -12.89 5.71 11.40
N VAL A 214 -12.08 6.38 10.58
CA VAL A 214 -10.98 7.23 11.07
C VAL A 214 -11.52 8.41 11.87
N ALA A 215 -12.56 9.08 11.38
CA ALA A 215 -13.16 10.24 12.06
C ALA A 215 -13.80 9.84 13.39
N ASN A 216 -14.56 8.75 13.42
CA ASN A 216 -15.17 8.17 14.61
C ASN A 216 -14.11 7.77 15.65
N THR A 217 -13.01 7.16 15.20
CA THR A 217 -11.89 6.80 16.08
C THR A 217 -11.28 8.04 16.74
N LEU A 218 -10.99 9.09 15.96
CA LEU A 218 -10.41 10.33 16.50
C LEU A 218 -11.39 11.06 17.44
N ALA A 219 -12.69 11.03 17.14
CA ALA A 219 -13.74 11.56 18.01
C ALA A 219 -13.80 10.81 19.34
N ALA A 220 -13.77 9.47 19.32
CA ALA A 220 -13.73 8.67 20.54
C ALA A 220 -12.50 8.98 21.41
N VAL A 221 -11.33 9.14 20.79
CA VAL A 221 -10.09 9.51 21.51
C VAL A 221 -10.22 10.90 22.15
N ALA A 222 -10.78 11.88 21.44
CA ALA A 222 -11.07 13.20 21.98
C ALA A 222 -12.04 13.15 23.17
N ALA A 223 -13.02 12.25 23.13
CA ALA A 223 -13.98 12.00 24.20
C ALA A 223 -13.44 11.18 25.39
N GLY A 224 -12.18 10.71 25.34
CA GLY A 224 -11.52 10.07 26.49
C GLY A 224 -11.07 8.63 26.28
N VAL A 225 -11.32 8.01 25.11
CA VAL A 225 -10.79 6.68 24.79
C VAL A 225 -9.26 6.69 24.72
N ARG A 226 -8.61 5.64 25.21
CA ARG A 226 -7.14 5.52 25.25
C ARG A 226 -6.59 4.28 24.57
N GLN A 227 -7.42 3.41 24.01
CA GLN A 227 -6.98 2.35 23.10
C GLN A 227 -7.72 2.46 21.75
N VAL A 228 -7.00 2.31 20.65
CA VAL A 228 -7.57 2.32 19.30
C VAL A 228 -7.28 0.98 18.63
N GLN A 229 -8.34 0.31 18.19
CA GLN A 229 -8.24 -0.87 17.35
C GLN A 229 -8.43 -0.51 15.88
N GLY A 230 -7.63 -1.12 15.01
CA GLY A 230 -7.73 -0.91 13.57
C GLY A 230 -6.71 -1.74 12.80
N THR A 231 -6.62 -1.52 11.50
CA THR A 231 -5.70 -2.25 10.64
C THR A 231 -4.77 -1.30 9.89
N VAL A 232 -3.56 -1.77 9.61
CA VAL A 232 -2.72 -1.13 8.60
C VAL A 232 -3.43 -1.22 7.26
N ASN A 233 -3.45 -0.09 6.54
CA ASN A 233 -4.14 0.07 5.26
C ASN A 233 -5.67 -0.01 5.29
N GLY A 234 -6.29 -0.08 6.48
CA GLY A 234 -7.76 -0.06 6.60
C GLY A 234 -8.44 -1.32 6.10
N TRP A 235 -7.72 -2.44 5.98
CA TRP A 235 -8.30 -3.74 5.63
C TRP A 235 -9.33 -4.22 6.66
N GLY A 236 -10.27 -5.04 6.20
CA GLY A 236 -11.29 -5.63 7.06
C GLY A 236 -12.48 -6.12 6.25
N GLU A 237 -13.51 -6.60 6.94
CA GLU A 237 -14.78 -6.95 6.31
C GLU A 237 -15.43 -5.74 5.60
N ARG A 238 -16.13 -6.01 4.50
CA ARG A 238 -16.94 -5.02 3.75
C ARG A 238 -16.09 -3.82 3.31
N CYS A 239 -16.31 -2.65 3.93
CA CYS A 239 -15.60 -1.41 3.65
C CYS A 239 -14.31 -1.24 4.47
N GLY A 240 -13.97 -2.22 5.31
CA GLY A 240 -12.74 -2.26 6.08
C GLY A 240 -12.86 -1.71 7.50
N ASN A 241 -11.71 -1.62 8.16
CA ASN A 241 -11.56 -1.10 9.52
C ASN A 241 -10.99 0.32 9.53
N ALA A 242 -10.99 0.94 10.70
CA ALA A 242 -10.28 2.17 10.95
C ALA A 242 -8.79 2.05 10.53
N ASN A 243 -8.38 2.93 9.61
CA ASN A 243 -7.06 2.84 8.98
C ASN A 243 -5.96 3.43 9.87
N LEU A 244 -5.10 2.57 10.42
CA LEU A 244 -3.99 2.99 11.28
C LEU A 244 -2.99 3.90 10.57
N CYS A 245 -2.84 3.78 9.24
CA CYS A 245 -2.00 4.69 8.44
C CYS A 245 -2.52 6.14 8.43
N SER A 246 -3.83 6.32 8.66
CA SER A 246 -4.45 7.64 8.79
C SER A 246 -4.53 8.07 10.25
N ILE A 247 -4.82 7.16 11.17
CA ILE A 247 -5.01 7.48 12.58
C ILE A 247 -3.71 7.93 13.24
N VAL A 248 -2.62 7.18 13.07
CA VAL A 248 -1.36 7.44 13.77
C VAL A 248 -0.82 8.85 13.50
N PRO A 249 -0.72 9.33 12.24
CA PRO A 249 -0.26 10.69 11.98
C PRO A 249 -1.22 11.76 12.50
N ASN A 250 -2.53 11.53 12.51
CA ASN A 250 -3.48 12.49 13.08
C ASN A 250 -3.32 12.59 14.60
N LEU A 251 -3.12 11.47 15.30
CA LEU A 251 -2.87 11.45 16.74
C LEU A 251 -1.57 12.20 17.08
N GLU A 252 -0.46 11.86 16.43
CA GLU A 252 0.85 12.41 16.79
C GLU A 252 1.06 13.83 16.28
N LEU A 253 0.76 14.10 15.00
CA LEU A 253 1.12 15.35 14.34
C LEU A 253 0.05 16.45 14.51
N LYS A 254 -1.21 16.08 14.81
CA LYS A 254 -2.32 17.05 14.91
C LYS A 254 -2.94 17.11 16.29
N MET A 255 -3.10 15.99 16.98
CA MET A 255 -3.70 15.95 18.33
C MET A 255 -2.66 16.01 19.46
N GLY A 256 -1.37 15.89 19.15
CA GLY A 256 -0.29 15.93 20.16
C GLY A 256 -0.33 14.75 21.14
N MET A 257 -0.89 13.62 20.70
CA MET A 257 -0.99 12.39 21.47
C MET A 257 0.04 11.38 20.98
N GLN A 258 0.70 10.70 21.91
CA GLN A 258 1.71 9.70 21.57
C GLN A 258 1.04 8.35 21.32
N ALA A 259 1.20 7.80 20.11
CA ALA A 259 0.62 6.53 19.69
C ALA A 259 1.68 5.44 19.40
N LEU A 260 2.88 5.86 19.00
CA LEU A 260 4.04 5.01 18.74
C LEU A 260 5.24 5.42 19.63
N PRO A 261 6.29 4.59 19.69
CA PRO A 261 7.57 5.02 20.22
C PRO A 261 8.09 6.27 19.49
N GLN A 262 8.78 7.14 20.23
CA GLN A 262 9.22 8.43 19.70
C GLN A 262 10.03 8.26 18.40
N GLY A 263 9.64 8.98 17.35
CA GLY A 263 10.30 8.96 16.05
C GLY A 263 9.94 7.80 15.15
N HIS A 264 9.01 6.91 15.54
CA HIS A 264 8.61 5.77 14.70
C HIS A 264 7.58 6.11 13.61
N VAL A 265 6.90 7.26 13.69
CA VAL A 265 5.90 7.68 12.67
C VAL A 265 6.51 7.70 11.25
N VAL A 266 7.81 8.01 11.12
CA VAL A 266 8.53 7.98 9.84
C VAL A 266 8.57 6.58 9.20
N ARG A 267 8.33 5.51 9.94
CA ARG A 267 8.33 4.12 9.41
C ARG A 267 7.01 3.76 8.75
N LEU A 268 5.97 4.57 8.92
CA LEU A 268 4.59 4.21 8.56
C LEU A 268 4.41 3.90 7.07
N THR A 269 4.96 4.73 6.19
CA THR A 269 4.88 4.50 4.73
C THR A 269 5.59 3.22 4.30
N GLU A 270 6.75 2.91 4.89
CA GLU A 270 7.49 1.68 4.61
C GLU A 270 6.70 0.45 5.07
N VAL A 271 6.13 0.49 6.26
CA VAL A 271 5.33 -0.61 6.84
C VAL A 271 4.07 -0.85 6.03
N SER A 272 3.36 0.21 5.64
CA SER A 272 2.17 0.14 4.76
C SER A 272 2.46 -0.59 3.45
N ARG A 273 3.56 -0.22 2.77
CA ARG A 273 3.98 -0.84 1.51
C ARG A 273 4.40 -2.28 1.68
N TYR A 274 5.21 -2.57 2.70
CA TYR A 274 5.68 -3.93 2.99
C TYR A 274 4.52 -4.89 3.24
N ILE A 275 3.50 -4.48 4.01
CA ILE A 275 2.34 -5.33 4.30
C ILE A 275 1.53 -5.61 3.02
N ASN A 276 1.31 -4.61 2.18
CA ASN A 276 0.67 -4.79 0.86
C ASN A 276 1.47 -5.75 -0.04
N GLU A 277 2.80 -5.60 -0.09
CA GLU A 277 3.67 -6.47 -0.89
C GLU A 277 3.61 -7.93 -0.42
N ILE A 278 3.71 -8.18 0.89
CA ILE A 278 3.61 -9.53 1.46
C ILE A 278 2.23 -10.16 1.20
N ALA A 279 1.15 -9.36 1.26
CA ALA A 279 -0.20 -9.83 0.99
C ALA A 279 -0.55 -9.89 -0.51
N ASN A 280 0.36 -9.47 -1.39
CA ASN A 280 0.12 -9.32 -2.82
C ASN A 280 -1.10 -8.43 -3.15
N VAL A 281 -1.26 -7.35 -2.39
CA VAL A 281 -2.32 -6.34 -2.56
C VAL A 281 -1.74 -5.10 -3.23
N VAL A 282 -2.42 -4.58 -4.25
CA VAL A 282 -2.02 -3.35 -4.92
C VAL A 282 -2.25 -2.16 -3.99
N GLN A 283 -1.19 -1.39 -3.72
CA GLN A 283 -1.29 -0.18 -2.91
C GLN A 283 -2.17 0.87 -3.61
N HIS A 284 -3.11 1.44 -2.87
CA HIS A 284 -3.82 2.65 -3.29
C HIS A 284 -2.86 3.85 -3.33
N GLY A 285 -2.56 4.34 -4.55
CA GLY A 285 -1.61 5.42 -4.75
C GLY A 285 -2.01 6.72 -4.04
N ASN A 286 -3.29 7.01 -3.90
CA ASN A 286 -3.84 8.21 -3.26
C ASN A 286 -4.22 8.01 -1.78
N GLN A 287 -3.82 6.91 -1.14
CA GLN A 287 -4.14 6.67 0.27
C GLN A 287 -3.57 7.80 1.16
N PRO A 288 -4.35 8.34 2.12
CA PRO A 288 -3.89 9.40 3.01
C PRO A 288 -2.55 9.05 3.68
N PHE A 289 -1.65 10.04 3.74
CA PHE A 289 -0.29 9.97 4.31
C PHE A 289 0.69 9.02 3.60
N VAL A 290 0.33 7.76 3.35
CA VAL A 290 1.29 6.72 2.91
C VAL A 290 1.28 6.47 1.39
N GLY A 291 0.24 6.91 0.69
CA GLY A 291 0.10 6.76 -0.75
C GLY A 291 1.18 7.53 -1.52
N ALA A 292 1.66 6.97 -2.64
CA ALA A 292 2.67 7.60 -3.49
C ALA A 292 2.21 8.94 -4.11
N SER A 293 0.91 9.21 -4.12
CA SER A 293 0.27 10.43 -4.61
C SER A 293 -0.27 11.33 -3.49
N ALA A 294 -0.13 10.93 -2.22
CA ALA A 294 -0.64 11.69 -1.07
C ALA A 294 -0.01 13.10 -0.96
N PHE A 295 1.22 13.26 -1.46
CA PHE A 295 1.97 14.51 -1.51
C PHE A 295 2.45 14.83 -2.94
N ALA A 296 1.65 14.43 -3.94
CA ALA A 296 1.94 14.72 -5.34
C ALA A 296 1.30 16.04 -5.79
N HIS A 297 2.08 16.85 -6.49
CA HIS A 297 1.66 18.13 -7.05
C HIS A 297 1.81 18.10 -8.57
N LYS A 298 0.69 18.25 -9.29
CA LYS A 298 0.63 18.23 -10.76
C LYS A 298 0.37 19.62 -11.36
N GLY A 299 -0.53 20.39 -10.77
CA GLY A 299 -0.88 21.72 -11.30
C GLY A 299 0.27 22.72 -11.16
N GLY A 300 0.62 23.42 -12.23
CA GLY A 300 1.76 24.36 -12.24
C GLY A 300 1.70 25.45 -11.15
N ILE A 301 0.50 25.95 -10.84
CA ILE A 301 0.30 26.92 -9.74
C ILE A 301 0.59 26.27 -8.38
N HIS A 302 0.10 25.05 -8.14
CA HIS A 302 0.33 24.32 -6.89
C HIS A 302 1.82 24.06 -6.68
N VAL A 303 2.49 23.58 -7.72
CA VAL A 303 3.93 23.32 -7.68
C VAL A 303 4.70 24.61 -7.36
N SER A 304 4.44 25.69 -8.10
CA SER A 304 5.11 26.99 -7.86
C SER A 304 4.95 27.50 -6.43
N ALA A 305 3.77 27.31 -5.83
CA ALA A 305 3.51 27.73 -4.45
C ALA A 305 4.20 26.82 -3.43
N VAL A 306 4.09 25.50 -3.57
CA VAL A 306 4.73 24.51 -2.68
C VAL A 306 6.24 24.66 -2.64
N LEU A 307 6.87 24.96 -3.78
CA LEU A 307 8.31 25.19 -3.84
C LEU A 307 8.76 26.46 -3.10
N LYS A 308 7.88 27.45 -2.98
CA LYS A 308 8.15 28.66 -2.18
C LYS A 308 7.86 28.42 -0.70
N ASN A 309 6.76 27.75 -0.40
CA ASN A 309 6.35 27.39 0.95
C ASN A 309 5.45 26.15 0.90
N ALA A 310 5.93 25.02 1.41
CA ALA A 310 5.20 23.75 1.40
C ALA A 310 3.82 23.84 2.08
N ALA A 311 3.69 24.68 3.12
CA ALA A 311 2.45 24.83 3.89
C ALA A 311 1.27 25.38 3.07
N THR A 312 1.49 25.90 1.86
CA THR A 312 0.41 26.39 1.00
C THR A 312 -0.50 25.27 0.49
N TYR A 313 0.00 24.04 0.38
CA TYR A 313 -0.76 22.88 -0.10
C TYR A 313 -0.50 21.58 0.66
N GLU A 314 0.44 21.56 1.61
CA GLU A 314 0.73 20.38 2.44
C GLU A 314 0.37 20.64 3.90
N HIS A 315 -0.51 19.80 4.45
CA HIS A 315 -0.95 19.93 5.84
C HIS A 315 0.04 19.34 6.86
N VAL A 316 1.02 18.55 6.39
CA VAL A 316 2.17 18.02 7.15
C VAL A 316 3.34 17.82 6.18
N SER A 317 4.58 17.79 6.69
CA SER A 317 5.74 17.38 5.88
C SER A 317 5.62 15.90 5.52
N PRO A 318 5.82 15.50 4.26
CA PRO A 318 5.78 14.09 3.83
C PRO A 318 6.81 13.22 4.57
N GLU A 319 7.98 13.78 4.86
CA GLU A 319 9.08 13.09 5.53
C GLU A 319 8.69 12.67 6.96
N ALA A 320 7.79 13.40 7.62
CA ALA A 320 7.32 13.08 8.96
C ALA A 320 6.62 11.70 9.04
N VAL A 321 6.06 11.21 7.92
CA VAL A 321 5.38 9.90 7.82
C VAL A 321 6.14 8.89 6.96
N GLY A 322 7.39 9.20 6.60
CA GLY A 322 8.22 8.35 5.74
C GLY A 322 7.86 8.41 4.26
N ASN A 323 7.11 9.43 3.85
CA ASN A 323 6.78 9.65 2.46
C ASN A 323 7.68 10.76 1.88
N ARG A 324 7.49 11.09 0.61
CA ARG A 324 8.21 12.18 -0.06
C ARG A 324 7.26 13.00 -0.91
N ARG A 325 7.56 14.30 -1.03
CA ARG A 325 6.92 15.15 -2.03
C ARG A 325 7.24 14.63 -3.42
N ARG A 326 6.26 14.68 -4.32
CA ARG A 326 6.46 14.39 -5.74
C ARG A 326 5.91 15.51 -6.59
N VAL A 327 6.68 15.96 -7.57
CA VAL A 327 6.18 16.86 -8.61
C VAL A 327 6.00 16.06 -9.88
N LEU A 328 4.77 16.07 -10.40
CA LEU A 328 4.42 15.42 -11.65
C LEU A 328 4.50 16.44 -12.77
N VAL A 329 5.13 16.06 -13.88
CA VAL A 329 5.22 16.88 -15.08
C VAL A 329 4.16 16.42 -16.07
N SER A 330 3.35 17.36 -16.54
CA SER A 330 2.34 17.15 -17.58
C SER A 330 2.11 18.47 -18.35
N GLU A 331 1.13 18.53 -19.25
CA GLU A 331 0.71 19.72 -19.99
C GLU A 331 0.36 20.94 -19.11
N LEU A 332 0.01 20.67 -17.84
CA LEU A 332 -0.31 21.68 -16.82
C LEU A 332 0.94 22.19 -16.09
N ALA A 333 2.12 21.63 -16.38
CA ALA A 333 3.37 22.00 -15.76
C ALA A 333 3.84 23.38 -16.27
N GLY A 334 4.32 24.19 -15.33
CA GLY A 334 5.05 25.42 -15.66
C GLY A 334 6.56 25.18 -15.67
N ALA A 335 7.32 26.20 -16.09
CA ALA A 335 8.79 26.17 -16.06
C ALA A 335 9.35 25.90 -14.65
N GLY A 336 8.63 26.26 -13.58
CA GLY A 336 9.00 25.92 -12.21
C GLY A 336 8.95 24.41 -11.93
N SER A 337 7.91 23.72 -12.41
CA SER A 337 7.75 22.27 -12.24
C SER A 337 8.84 21.50 -12.98
N LEU A 338 9.17 21.90 -14.21
CA LEU A 338 10.24 21.28 -14.98
C LEU A 338 11.60 21.48 -14.32
N ARG A 339 11.93 22.68 -13.85
CA ARG A 339 13.20 22.93 -13.14
C ARG A 339 13.33 22.13 -11.87
N TYR A 340 12.25 22.01 -11.10
CA TYR A 340 12.26 21.16 -9.90
C TYR A 340 12.51 19.70 -10.28
N LYS A 341 11.80 19.18 -11.28
CA LYS A 341 11.95 17.79 -11.72
C LYS A 341 13.34 17.52 -12.29
N ALA A 342 13.88 18.48 -13.05
CA ALA A 342 15.24 18.42 -13.56
C ALA A 342 16.28 18.41 -12.44
N ALA A 343 16.10 19.23 -11.40
CA ALA A 343 16.97 19.22 -10.23
C ALA A 343 16.93 17.88 -9.48
N GLU A 344 15.76 17.22 -9.35
CA GLU A 344 15.67 15.85 -8.81
C GLU A 344 16.48 14.83 -9.63
N MET A 345 16.62 15.07 -10.94
CA MET A 345 17.38 14.26 -11.89
C MET A 345 18.84 14.72 -12.04
N ASN A 346 19.29 15.70 -11.25
CA ASN A 346 20.61 16.34 -11.37
C ASN A 346 20.88 16.97 -12.75
N ILE A 347 19.85 17.56 -13.36
CA ILE A 347 19.91 18.32 -14.61
C ILE A 347 19.67 19.80 -14.29
N ASP A 348 20.63 20.66 -14.63
CA ASP A 348 20.47 22.12 -14.49
C ASP A 348 19.87 22.71 -15.77
N ILE A 349 18.67 23.27 -15.69
CA ILE A 349 17.98 23.84 -16.86
C ILE A 349 17.87 25.35 -16.71
N ALA A 350 18.42 26.09 -17.68
CA ALA A 350 18.30 27.54 -17.72
C ALA A 350 16.84 27.98 -17.90
N SER A 351 16.53 29.22 -17.54
CA SER A 351 15.13 29.72 -17.58
C SER A 351 14.52 29.74 -18.99
N GLU A 352 15.34 29.96 -20.02
CA GLU A 352 14.90 29.98 -21.42
C GLU A 352 14.67 28.56 -21.97
N GLU A 353 15.62 27.65 -21.73
CA GLU A 353 15.50 26.21 -22.04
C GLU A 353 14.26 25.59 -21.39
N SER A 354 13.97 25.97 -20.15
CA SER A 354 12.79 25.51 -19.42
C SER A 354 11.49 25.86 -20.14
N ARG A 355 11.40 27.02 -20.81
CA ARG A 355 10.17 27.43 -21.52
C ARG A 355 9.98 26.62 -22.80
N ASN A 356 11.04 26.43 -23.58
CA ASN A 356 10.99 25.61 -24.79
C ASN A 356 10.61 24.16 -24.45
N LEU A 357 11.16 23.63 -23.36
CA LEU A 357 10.82 22.30 -22.87
C LEU A 357 9.36 22.19 -22.39
N VAL A 358 8.79 23.22 -21.75
CA VAL A 358 7.35 23.24 -21.42
C VAL A 358 6.51 23.07 -22.69
N GLU A 359 6.80 23.87 -23.72
CA GLU A 359 6.02 23.83 -24.97
C GLU A 359 6.19 22.49 -25.70
N GLU A 360 7.38 21.90 -25.65
CA GLU A 360 7.62 20.57 -26.22
C GLU A 360 6.87 19.46 -25.46
N VAL A 361 6.88 19.50 -24.12
CA VAL A 361 6.10 18.56 -23.29
C VAL A 361 4.61 18.69 -23.61
N LYS A 362 4.07 19.92 -23.70
CA LYS A 362 2.67 20.14 -24.09
C LYS A 362 2.36 19.59 -25.48
N ARG A 363 3.26 19.83 -26.45
CA ARG A 363 3.11 19.33 -27.82
C ARG A 363 3.06 17.81 -27.85
N LEU A 364 3.96 17.14 -27.12
CA LEU A 364 4.02 15.68 -27.04
C LEU A 364 2.82 15.09 -26.29
N GLU A 365 2.40 15.68 -25.17
CA GLU A 365 1.20 15.22 -24.45
C GLU A 365 -0.07 15.40 -25.29
N HIS A 366 -0.17 16.49 -26.05
CA HIS A 366 -1.25 16.66 -27.04
C HIS A 366 -1.21 15.59 -28.15
N GLN A 367 -0.02 15.08 -28.48
CA GLN A 367 0.12 13.96 -29.42
C GLN A 367 -0.22 12.60 -28.80
N GLY A 368 -0.36 12.53 -27.48
CA GLY A 368 -0.77 11.33 -26.75
C GLY A 368 0.22 10.85 -25.69
N TYR A 369 1.39 11.48 -25.58
CA TYR A 369 2.41 11.11 -24.59
C TYR A 369 1.86 11.34 -23.18
N GLN A 370 2.36 10.55 -22.21
CA GLN A 370 2.09 10.78 -20.81
C GLN A 370 3.40 10.61 -20.04
N PHE A 371 4.03 11.74 -19.69
CA PHE A 371 5.28 11.72 -18.93
C PHE A 371 5.05 11.43 -17.45
N GLU A 372 3.81 11.59 -16.97
CA GLU A 372 3.37 11.09 -15.68
C GLU A 372 3.48 9.55 -15.65
N GLY A 373 4.50 9.05 -14.96
CA GLY A 373 4.81 7.61 -14.91
C GLY A 373 5.79 7.13 -15.98
N ALA A 374 6.37 8.03 -16.79
CA ALA A 374 7.45 7.74 -17.74
C ALA A 374 8.65 8.68 -17.49
N GLU A 375 9.16 8.66 -16.25
CA GLU A 375 10.17 9.62 -15.79
C GLU A 375 11.49 9.50 -16.58
N ALA A 376 11.85 8.31 -17.08
CA ALA A 376 13.06 8.14 -17.90
C ALA A 376 12.93 8.80 -19.28
N SER A 377 11.79 8.67 -19.95
CA SER A 377 11.54 9.39 -21.22
C SER A 377 11.56 10.91 -21.02
N LEU A 378 11.05 11.40 -19.88
CA LEU A 378 11.14 12.81 -19.54
C LEU A 378 12.59 13.27 -19.30
N GLU A 379 13.39 12.47 -18.58
CA GLU A 379 14.80 12.78 -18.34
C GLU A 379 15.58 12.83 -19.66
N LEU A 380 15.35 11.87 -20.56
CA LEU A 380 15.96 11.87 -21.89
C LEU A 380 15.54 13.09 -22.70
N LEU A 381 14.27 13.49 -22.64
CA LEU A 381 13.79 14.72 -23.30
C LEU A 381 14.50 15.97 -22.75
N MET A 382 14.69 16.07 -21.43
CA MET A 382 15.43 17.17 -20.80
C MET A 382 16.89 17.21 -21.26
N ARG A 383 17.58 16.06 -21.29
CA ARG A 383 18.98 15.97 -21.74
C ARG A 383 19.12 16.27 -23.23
N LYS A 384 18.17 15.82 -24.07
CA LYS A 384 18.08 16.18 -25.50
C LYS A 384 17.98 17.70 -25.67
N ALA A 385 17.12 18.36 -24.89
CA ALA A 385 16.96 19.82 -24.96
C ALA A 385 18.23 20.60 -24.57
N ARG A 386 19.08 20.04 -23.69
CA ARG A 386 20.38 20.63 -23.31
C ARG A 386 21.54 20.28 -24.23
N GLY A 387 21.32 19.40 -25.22
CA GLY A 387 22.40 18.84 -26.03
C GLY A 387 23.34 17.91 -25.26
N GLU A 388 22.93 17.43 -24.07
CA GLU A 388 23.69 16.50 -23.23
C GLU A 388 23.38 15.03 -23.54
N TYR A 389 22.44 14.79 -24.45
CA TYR A 389 22.09 13.46 -24.92
C TYR A 389 22.88 13.12 -26.19
N ALA A 390 23.70 12.08 -26.09
CA ALA A 390 24.31 11.41 -27.23
C ALA A 390 23.72 10.00 -27.33
N PRO A 391 22.93 9.68 -28.36
CA PRO A 391 22.35 8.35 -28.51
C PRO A 391 23.45 7.30 -28.61
N GLY A 392 23.32 6.20 -27.86
CA GLY A 392 24.31 5.11 -27.88
C GLY A 392 24.32 4.35 -29.22
N PHE A 393 23.23 4.47 -29.98
CA PHE A 393 23.03 3.79 -31.25
C PHE A 393 21.94 4.48 -32.09
N HIS A 394 21.90 4.18 -33.38
CA HIS A 394 20.89 4.69 -34.31
C HIS A 394 20.22 3.54 -35.05
N LEU A 395 18.89 3.56 -35.10
CA LEU A 395 18.15 2.70 -36.02
C LEU A 395 18.39 3.13 -37.47
N GLU A 396 18.81 2.21 -38.34
CA GLU A 396 18.70 2.43 -39.78
C GLU A 396 17.39 1.87 -40.34
N SER A 397 16.99 0.68 -39.90
CA SER A 397 15.73 0.06 -40.30
C SER A 397 15.41 -1.15 -39.43
N PHE A 398 14.12 -1.43 -39.21
CA PHE A 398 13.66 -2.75 -38.78
C PHE A 398 12.59 -3.29 -39.72
N LYS A 399 12.48 -4.61 -39.78
CA LYS A 399 11.38 -5.32 -40.42
C LYS A 399 10.89 -6.38 -39.44
N VAL A 400 9.58 -6.43 -39.21
CA VAL A 400 8.96 -7.48 -38.40
C VAL A 400 8.06 -8.32 -39.30
N LEU A 401 8.26 -9.63 -39.27
CA LEU A 401 7.43 -10.61 -39.94
C LEU A 401 6.57 -11.32 -38.88
N VAL A 402 5.26 -11.31 -39.08
CA VAL A 402 4.32 -12.10 -38.26
C VAL A 402 3.61 -13.06 -39.18
N GLU A 403 3.77 -14.35 -38.93
CA GLU A 403 3.16 -15.40 -39.73
C GLU A 403 2.20 -16.23 -38.86
N LYS A 404 0.96 -16.38 -39.33
CA LYS A 404 -0.04 -17.28 -38.73
C LYS A 404 -0.47 -18.29 -39.79
N ARG A 405 -0.09 -19.55 -39.59
CA ARG A 405 -0.59 -20.68 -40.38
C ARG A 405 -1.74 -21.36 -39.66
N ALA A 406 -2.69 -21.90 -40.43
CA ALA A 406 -3.82 -22.63 -39.87
C ALA A 406 -3.32 -23.87 -39.10
N GLY A 407 -3.72 -24.02 -37.84
CA GLY A 407 -3.30 -25.14 -36.98
C GLY A 407 -1.93 -24.97 -36.30
N GLU A 408 -1.19 -23.90 -36.57
CA GLU A 408 0.11 -23.63 -35.95
C GLU A 408 0.06 -22.42 -35.01
N HIS A 409 1.05 -22.30 -34.12
CA HIS A 409 1.23 -21.09 -33.32
C HIS A 409 1.69 -19.92 -34.21
N THR A 410 1.37 -18.70 -33.82
CA THR A 410 1.86 -17.51 -34.51
C THR A 410 3.37 -17.42 -34.31
N VAL A 411 4.12 -17.21 -35.39
CA VAL A 411 5.57 -16.98 -35.35
C VAL A 411 5.84 -15.50 -35.59
N SER A 412 6.76 -14.92 -34.84
CA SER A 412 7.20 -13.53 -35.01
C SER A 412 8.72 -13.46 -35.09
N GLU A 413 9.22 -12.87 -36.16
CA GLU A 413 10.65 -12.63 -36.39
C GLU A 413 10.88 -11.13 -36.62
N ALA A 414 11.91 -10.56 -36.01
CA ALA A 414 12.34 -9.19 -36.25
C ALA A 414 13.76 -9.16 -36.78
N MET A 415 13.95 -8.46 -37.90
CA MET A 415 15.23 -8.14 -38.51
C MET A 415 15.54 -6.66 -38.25
N LEU A 416 16.74 -6.39 -37.76
CA LEU A 416 17.12 -5.07 -37.28
C LEU A 416 18.48 -4.66 -37.82
N LYS A 417 18.57 -3.44 -38.35
CA LYS A 417 19.81 -2.79 -38.77
C LYS A 417 20.06 -1.56 -37.88
N VAL A 418 21.11 -1.65 -37.06
CA VAL A 418 21.49 -0.59 -36.10
C VAL A 418 22.91 -0.14 -36.38
N ARG A 419 23.16 1.16 -36.21
CA ARG A 419 24.50 1.75 -36.24
C ARG A 419 24.95 2.10 -34.82
N VAL A 420 26.13 1.63 -34.41
CA VAL A 420 26.79 1.95 -33.14
C VAL A 420 28.15 2.56 -33.47
N GLY A 421 28.29 3.88 -33.30
CA GLY A 421 29.43 4.61 -33.85
C GLY A 421 29.50 4.45 -35.37
N ASP A 422 30.64 3.94 -35.88
CA ASP A 422 30.82 3.63 -37.30
C ASP A 422 30.42 2.20 -37.68
N ALA A 423 30.12 1.35 -36.70
CA ALA A 423 29.78 -0.05 -36.94
C ALA A 423 28.29 -0.20 -37.27
N VAL A 424 28.00 -0.85 -38.39
CA VAL A 424 26.63 -1.23 -38.77
C VAL A 424 26.42 -2.70 -38.49
N VAL A 425 25.41 -2.99 -37.68
CA VAL A 425 25.04 -4.33 -37.22
C VAL A 425 23.72 -4.71 -37.85
N HIS A 426 23.68 -5.89 -38.46
CA HIS A 426 22.45 -6.49 -38.97
C HIS A 426 22.20 -7.78 -38.20
N THR A 427 21.04 -7.90 -37.55
CA THR A 427 20.68 -9.07 -36.75
C THR A 427 19.21 -9.42 -36.95
N ALA A 428 18.88 -10.67 -36.64
CA ALA A 428 17.51 -11.16 -36.55
C ALA A 428 17.32 -11.96 -35.27
N ALA A 429 16.10 -11.93 -34.74
CA ALA A 429 15.67 -12.75 -33.61
C ALA A 429 14.17 -13.08 -33.69
N ASP A 430 13.83 -14.26 -33.19
CA ASP A 430 12.46 -14.69 -32.96
C ASP A 430 11.92 -14.19 -31.63
N GLY A 431 10.60 -14.19 -31.48
CA GLY A 431 9.93 -13.93 -30.21
C GLY A 431 8.50 -14.45 -30.18
N ASN A 432 7.92 -14.45 -28.98
CA ASN A 432 6.53 -14.87 -28.76
C ASN A 432 5.49 -13.91 -29.38
N GLY A 433 5.95 -12.76 -29.85
CA GLY A 433 5.18 -11.73 -30.53
C GLY A 433 6.11 -10.69 -31.15
N PRO A 434 5.57 -9.76 -31.96
CA PRO A 434 6.38 -8.83 -32.74
C PRO A 434 7.25 -7.91 -31.87
N VAL A 435 6.74 -7.45 -30.73
CA VAL A 435 7.49 -6.61 -29.77
C VAL A 435 8.61 -7.39 -29.09
N ASN A 436 8.35 -8.64 -28.68
CA ASN A 436 9.37 -9.48 -28.06
C ASN A 436 10.48 -9.85 -29.05
N ALA A 437 10.14 -10.15 -30.30
CA ALA A 437 11.12 -10.40 -31.35
C ALA A 437 12.01 -9.16 -31.58
N LEU A 438 11.41 -7.97 -31.58
CA LEU A 438 12.11 -6.69 -31.75
C LEU A 438 13.05 -6.38 -30.57
N ASP A 439 12.61 -6.59 -29.33
CA ASP A 439 13.45 -6.47 -28.13
C ASP A 439 14.64 -7.45 -28.16
N ASN A 440 14.38 -8.72 -28.49
CA ASN A 440 15.43 -9.74 -28.61
C ASN A 440 16.46 -9.36 -29.70
N ALA A 441 15.99 -8.87 -30.86
CA ALA A 441 16.86 -8.43 -31.94
C ALA A 441 17.71 -7.22 -31.53
N LEU A 442 17.10 -6.24 -30.86
CA LEU A 442 17.80 -5.05 -30.36
C LEU A 442 18.87 -5.42 -29.33
N ARG A 443 18.55 -6.25 -28.34
CA ARG A 443 19.52 -6.76 -27.35
C ARG A 443 20.68 -7.46 -28.04
N LYS A 444 20.39 -8.38 -28.95
CA LYS A 444 21.41 -9.10 -29.72
C LYS A 444 22.32 -8.15 -30.52
N ALA A 445 21.79 -7.05 -31.06
CA ALA A 445 22.59 -6.05 -31.76
C ALA A 445 23.52 -5.28 -30.81
N LEU A 446 22.99 -4.85 -29.65
CA LEU A 446 23.67 -3.92 -28.75
C LEU A 446 24.59 -4.58 -27.73
N GLU A 447 24.30 -5.80 -27.28
CA GLU A 447 25.06 -6.48 -26.21
C GLU A 447 26.56 -6.60 -26.49
N GLN A 448 26.95 -6.73 -27.76
CA GLN A 448 28.36 -6.83 -28.17
C GLN A 448 29.16 -5.53 -27.93
N PHE A 449 28.46 -4.39 -27.86
CA PHE A 449 29.02 -3.06 -27.57
C PHE A 449 28.74 -2.63 -26.12
N TYR A 450 27.57 -3.00 -25.61
CA TYR A 450 27.05 -2.60 -24.30
C TYR A 450 26.61 -3.83 -23.49
N PRO A 451 27.55 -4.56 -22.86
CA PRO A 451 27.23 -5.75 -22.07
C PRO A 451 26.25 -5.51 -20.92
N VAL A 452 26.14 -4.25 -20.45
CA VAL A 452 25.20 -3.85 -19.40
C VAL A 452 23.74 -4.15 -19.74
N ILE A 453 23.39 -4.16 -21.03
CA ILE A 453 22.01 -4.45 -21.49
C ILE A 453 21.55 -5.86 -21.06
N ARG A 454 22.48 -6.79 -20.80
CA ARG A 454 22.15 -8.13 -20.25
C ARG A 454 21.58 -8.08 -18.84
N ARG A 455 21.89 -7.04 -18.05
CA ARG A 455 21.46 -6.91 -16.66
C ARG A 455 20.03 -6.39 -16.55
N MET A 456 19.50 -5.74 -17.60
CA MET A 456 18.16 -5.18 -17.61
C MET A 456 17.17 -6.11 -18.31
N HIS A 457 15.92 -6.14 -17.84
CA HIS A 457 14.81 -6.82 -18.50
C HIS A 457 13.52 -6.02 -18.37
N LEU A 458 12.58 -6.24 -19.29
CA LEU A 458 11.25 -5.63 -19.25
C LEU A 458 10.38 -6.36 -18.21
N THR A 459 9.78 -5.62 -17.29
CA THR A 459 8.94 -6.16 -16.19
C THR A 459 7.45 -5.88 -16.37
N ASP A 460 7.09 -4.82 -17.10
CA ASP A 460 5.69 -4.47 -17.38
C ASP A 460 5.54 -3.84 -18.77
N TYR A 461 4.40 -4.08 -19.42
CA TYR A 461 4.07 -3.59 -20.75
C TYR A 461 2.58 -3.25 -20.81
N LYS A 462 2.24 -1.98 -21.02
CA LYS A 462 0.87 -1.47 -21.06
C LYS A 462 0.61 -0.71 -22.33
N VAL A 463 -0.50 -1.04 -22.99
CA VAL A 463 -0.96 -0.35 -24.20
C VAL A 463 -2.29 0.31 -23.91
N ARG A 464 -2.44 1.56 -24.35
CA ARG A 464 -3.70 2.29 -24.26
C ARG A 464 -4.03 2.94 -25.59
N VAL A 465 -5.24 2.69 -26.08
CA VAL A 465 -5.82 3.40 -27.23
C VAL A 465 -6.29 4.78 -26.74
N LEU A 466 -5.92 5.85 -27.44
CA LEU A 466 -6.14 7.22 -26.96
C LEU A 466 -7.45 7.84 -27.46
N ASP A 467 -7.86 7.54 -28.68
CA ASP A 467 -9.13 8.00 -29.23
C ASP A 467 -9.94 6.81 -29.77
N GLU A 468 -11.05 6.49 -29.11
CA GLU A 468 -11.88 5.35 -29.49
C GLU A 468 -12.67 5.59 -30.80
N LYS A 469 -12.80 6.86 -31.23
CA LYS A 469 -13.58 7.23 -32.43
C LYS A 469 -12.87 6.88 -33.73
N ASP A 470 -11.55 6.86 -33.72
CA ASP A 470 -10.71 6.54 -34.88
C ASP A 470 -10.52 5.02 -35.07
N GLY A 471 -11.10 4.20 -34.19
CA GLY A 471 -11.08 2.75 -34.28
C GLY A 471 -9.68 2.16 -34.41
N THR A 472 -9.42 1.41 -35.50
CA THR A 472 -8.11 0.78 -35.75
C THR A 472 -7.02 1.76 -36.18
N GLU A 473 -7.36 3.01 -36.52
CA GLU A 473 -6.40 4.05 -36.91
C GLU A 473 -6.00 4.95 -35.73
N ALA A 474 -6.58 4.68 -34.55
CA ALA A 474 -6.32 5.42 -33.34
C ALA A 474 -4.84 5.37 -32.94
N LYS A 475 -4.37 6.48 -32.39
CA LYS A 475 -3.06 6.51 -31.74
C LYS A 475 -3.07 5.59 -30.53
N VAL A 476 -1.99 4.84 -30.40
CA VAL A 476 -1.72 4.00 -29.25
C VAL A 476 -0.55 4.56 -28.45
N ARG A 477 -0.70 4.57 -27.14
CA ARG A 477 0.37 4.84 -26.19
C ARG A 477 0.86 3.53 -25.60
N VAL A 478 2.16 3.31 -25.66
CA VAL A 478 2.83 2.18 -25.04
C VAL A 478 3.68 2.70 -23.87
N LEU A 479 3.45 2.14 -22.68
CA LEU A 479 4.26 2.37 -21.50
C LEU A 479 4.96 1.05 -21.16
N ILE A 480 6.28 1.09 -20.99
CA ILE A 480 7.05 -0.08 -20.57
C ILE A 480 7.78 0.22 -19.26
N GLU A 481 7.91 -0.78 -18.40
CA GLU A 481 8.79 -0.74 -17.23
C GLU A 481 9.95 -1.70 -17.45
N SER A 482 11.15 -1.23 -17.21
CA SER A 482 12.39 -2.01 -17.25
C SER A 482 13.08 -1.97 -15.90
N ARG A 483 13.74 -3.07 -15.55
CA ARG A 483 14.43 -3.23 -14.27
C ARG A 483 15.81 -3.83 -14.46
N ASP A 484 16.79 -3.29 -13.74
CA ASP A 484 18.09 -3.89 -13.47
C ASP A 484 18.18 -4.28 -11.97
N PRO A 485 19.30 -4.87 -11.48
CA PRO A 485 19.41 -5.24 -10.06
C PRO A 485 19.34 -4.06 -9.07
N GLU A 486 19.50 -2.83 -9.54
CA GLU A 486 19.66 -1.64 -8.69
C GLU A 486 18.42 -0.73 -8.72
N SER A 487 17.62 -0.76 -9.80
CA SER A 487 16.53 0.19 -10.03
C SER A 487 15.53 -0.28 -11.09
N ALA A 488 14.39 0.40 -11.16
CA ALA A 488 13.41 0.29 -12.23
C ALA A 488 13.11 1.66 -12.83
N TRP A 489 12.79 1.69 -14.12
CA TRP A 489 12.42 2.91 -14.84
C TRP A 489 11.34 2.61 -15.87
N SER A 490 10.59 3.66 -16.24
CA SER A 490 9.50 3.57 -17.18
C SER A 490 9.65 4.57 -18.31
N THR A 491 9.33 4.13 -19.52
CA THR A 491 9.42 4.91 -20.75
C THR A 491 8.13 4.80 -21.56
N VAL A 492 7.91 5.77 -22.44
CA VAL A 492 6.67 5.91 -23.20
C VAL A 492 6.96 6.14 -24.68
N GLY A 493 6.13 5.53 -25.53
CA GLY A 493 6.11 5.78 -26.97
C GLY A 493 4.67 5.92 -27.47
N VAL A 494 4.48 6.71 -28.53
CA VAL A 494 3.15 7.01 -29.07
C VAL A 494 3.20 7.08 -30.59
N SER A 495 2.45 6.20 -31.22
CA SER A 495 2.27 6.16 -32.67
C SER A 495 0.88 5.64 -33.01
N GLN A 496 0.43 5.84 -34.25
CA GLN A 496 -0.70 5.09 -34.81
C GLN A 496 -0.36 3.60 -34.99
N ASN A 497 0.93 3.26 -35.08
CA ASN A 497 1.41 1.89 -35.18
C ASN A 497 1.92 1.39 -33.82
N ILE A 498 1.30 0.33 -33.30
CA ILE A 498 1.68 -0.28 -32.01
C ILE A 498 3.12 -0.77 -31.96
N ILE A 499 3.68 -1.25 -33.07
CA ILE A 499 5.07 -1.70 -33.14
C ILE A 499 6.02 -0.52 -33.08
N GLU A 500 5.68 0.59 -33.73
CA GLU A 500 6.47 1.82 -33.66
C GLU A 500 6.39 2.47 -32.26
N ALA A 501 5.21 2.56 -31.66
CA ALA A 501 5.05 3.05 -30.29
C ALA A 501 5.84 2.19 -29.28
N SER A 502 5.83 0.87 -29.46
CA SER A 502 6.63 -0.04 -28.65
C SER A 502 8.13 0.17 -28.86
N TRP A 503 8.53 0.42 -30.10
CA TRP A 503 9.92 0.67 -30.47
C TRP A 503 10.46 1.97 -29.86
N GLU A 504 9.70 3.06 -29.92
CA GLU A 504 10.04 4.32 -29.27
C GLU A 504 10.29 4.15 -27.76
N ALA A 505 9.35 3.47 -27.08
CA ALA A 505 9.50 3.19 -25.65
C ALA A 505 10.73 2.31 -25.35
N LEU A 506 11.01 1.31 -26.19
CA LEU A 506 12.18 0.42 -26.06
C LEU A 506 13.50 1.17 -26.26
N ILE A 507 13.61 2.04 -27.27
CA ILE A 507 14.82 2.84 -27.47
C ILE A 507 15.08 3.71 -26.24
N ASP A 508 14.07 4.46 -25.80
CA ASP A 508 14.22 5.32 -24.63
C ASP A 508 14.66 4.49 -23.41
N SER A 509 14.14 3.27 -23.23
CA SER A 509 14.54 2.40 -22.12
C SER A 509 16.01 1.96 -22.22
N MET A 510 16.46 1.60 -23.43
CA MET A 510 17.86 1.21 -23.67
C MET A 510 18.81 2.38 -23.50
N ASP A 511 18.49 3.54 -24.08
CA ASP A 511 19.30 4.75 -23.94
C ASP A 511 19.37 5.21 -22.48
N TYR A 512 18.27 5.11 -21.73
CA TYR A 512 18.29 5.42 -20.30
C TYR A 512 19.21 4.49 -19.51
N ALA A 513 19.19 3.18 -19.83
CA ALA A 513 20.11 2.23 -19.21
C ALA A 513 21.59 2.54 -19.50
N LEU A 514 21.90 2.95 -20.74
CA LEU A 514 23.25 3.34 -21.14
C LEU A 514 23.71 4.64 -20.46
N LEU A 515 22.80 5.61 -20.37
CA LEU A 515 23.03 6.89 -19.69
C LEU A 515 23.39 6.68 -18.22
N LYS A 516 22.68 5.80 -17.50
CA LYS A 516 22.93 5.49 -16.08
C LYS A 516 24.33 4.94 -15.81
N GLU A 517 24.91 4.22 -16.76
CA GLU A 517 26.26 3.66 -16.66
C GLU A 517 27.38 4.65 -17.03
N GLY A 518 27.02 5.91 -17.31
CA GLY A 518 27.98 6.95 -17.73
C GLY A 518 28.59 6.70 -19.11
N ARG A 519 27.96 5.85 -19.93
CA ARG A 519 28.44 5.53 -21.29
C ARG A 519 27.75 6.42 -22.32
N THR A 520 28.19 7.67 -22.38
CA THR A 520 28.00 8.54 -23.55
C THR A 520 29.26 8.47 -24.42
N GLN A 521 29.15 8.83 -25.70
CA GLN A 521 30.08 8.53 -26.81
C GLN A 521 31.59 8.84 -26.64
N ASP A 522 32.04 9.45 -25.54
CA ASP A 522 33.44 9.88 -25.35
C ASP A 522 34.46 8.73 -25.22
N GLN A 523 34.02 7.46 -25.26
CA GLN A 523 34.87 6.32 -25.60
C GLN A 523 34.13 5.38 -26.56
N PRO A 524 34.64 5.15 -27.79
CA PRO A 524 33.98 4.23 -28.71
C PRO A 524 34.01 2.81 -28.12
N PRO A 525 32.85 2.12 -27.98
CA PRO A 525 32.83 0.74 -27.55
C PRO A 525 33.50 -0.12 -28.63
N VAL A 526 34.70 -0.64 -28.33
CA VAL A 526 35.35 -1.63 -29.19
C VAL A 526 34.57 -2.94 -29.03
N PRO A 527 34.15 -3.61 -30.13
CA PRO A 527 33.42 -4.86 -30.04
C PRO A 527 34.21 -5.87 -29.20
N THR A 528 33.56 -6.40 -28.17
CA THR A 528 34.20 -7.42 -27.33
C THR A 528 34.34 -8.68 -28.18
N LYS A 529 35.57 -9.07 -28.56
CA LYS A 529 35.80 -10.30 -29.34
C LYS A 529 35.20 -11.49 -28.59
N VAL A 530 34.08 -12.01 -29.08
CA VAL A 530 33.58 -13.32 -28.69
C VAL A 530 34.57 -14.33 -29.27
N LEU A 531 35.37 -14.93 -28.40
CA LEU A 531 36.11 -16.15 -28.75
C LEU A 531 35.08 -17.23 -29.08
N SER A 532 34.91 -17.51 -30.37
CA SER A 532 34.17 -18.67 -30.84
C SER A 532 34.79 -19.93 -30.23
N LYS A 533 33.99 -20.70 -29.49
CA LYS A 533 34.26 -22.12 -29.25
C LYS A 533 33.36 -22.94 -30.15
#